data_AF-A0A9E7AY05-F1
#
_entry.id   AF-A0A9E7AY05-F1
#
_cell.length_a   1.000
_cell.length_b   1.000
_cell.length_c   1.000
_cell.angle_alpha   90.00
_cell.angle_beta   90.00
_cell.angle_gamma   90.00
#
_symmetry.space_group_name_H-M   'P 1'
#
loop_
_entity.id
_entity.type
_entity.pdbx_description
1 polymer ?
#
loop_
_entity_poly.entity_id
_entity_poly.type
_entity_poly.pdbx_seq_one_letter_code
_entity_poly.pdbx_strand_id
1 'polypeptide(L)'
;MNKTLDTADLDREIAWFQLASRKDGNKRTELTDLPVMQNVSSPYAHMVNSHKLSADERFIFMLAFLPAFRPDLLNCFLEESGKDEYASTATGGRRGKYHNGFLPTVQTALFLLAGDDTARRAEIWSHFQRSSKLVSRGLIRTDIPDNGEPLLAAAISVPEDLLQKLLAGQDMLNDPDFPVEEISTVRKWEDLMLTRFQESLVNQLFNWIKHRDKLLDEWNMSKTRSRGFIALFHGLPGTGKTLTAKLIGKKINKKVYRVDLSRIISKYIGETEKNISRLLARAKQDDAILLFDEADALFGRRTPVQSAHDRYANQEIAYLLQAVEDSENMVILTSNLFDNIDKAFARRIQLVVQFHHFNEEQREYFWKKSFPAEVKMAADIDWNKVGRVYLLTPDQIEESVRFILLNMLEKNTSELTQALLVEGIETSSWARGEKPSMWA
;
A
#
# COMPACT_ATOMS: atom_id res chain seq x y z
N MET A 1 26.18 -3.40 9.02
CA MET A 1 26.30 -4.73 9.63
C MET A 1 25.54 -5.72 8.77
N ASN A 2 26.23 -6.57 8.00
CA ASN A 2 25.60 -7.67 7.27
C ASN A 2 25.05 -8.67 8.30
N LYS A 3 23.76 -8.60 8.61
CA LYS A 3 23.09 -9.74 9.25
C LYS A 3 23.05 -10.84 8.21
N THR A 4 23.86 -11.88 8.40
CA THR A 4 23.73 -13.14 7.67
C THR A 4 22.29 -13.60 7.82
N LEU A 5 21.60 -13.81 6.71
CA LEU A 5 20.22 -14.22 6.71
C LEU A 5 20.12 -15.66 7.23
N ASP A 6 19.18 -15.93 8.15
CA ASP A 6 18.99 -17.28 8.65
C ASP A 6 18.18 -18.11 7.64
N THR A 7 18.84 -19.10 7.03
CA THR A 7 18.29 -19.98 6.01
C THR A 7 17.93 -21.37 6.54
N ALA A 8 18.12 -21.68 7.82
CA ALA A 8 17.99 -23.06 8.31
C ALA A 8 16.59 -23.66 8.09
N ASP A 9 15.53 -22.86 8.25
CA ASP A 9 14.16 -23.27 7.95
C ASP A 9 13.93 -23.45 6.45
N LEU A 10 14.53 -22.59 5.60
CA LEU A 10 14.46 -22.70 4.15
C LEU A 10 15.19 -23.96 3.64
N ASP A 11 16.37 -24.26 4.18
CA ASP A 11 17.16 -25.45 3.81
C ASP A 11 16.41 -26.74 4.15
N ARG A 12 15.72 -26.78 5.31
CA ARG A 12 14.84 -27.90 5.68
C ARG A 12 13.65 -28.05 4.73
N GLU A 13 13.06 -26.94 4.31
CA GLU A 13 11.97 -26.98 3.34
C GLU A 13 12.44 -27.53 1.99
N ILE A 14 13.59 -27.08 1.51
CA ILE A 14 14.16 -27.54 0.24
C ILE A 14 14.43 -29.05 0.30
N ALA A 15 14.99 -29.55 1.40
CA ALA A 15 15.22 -30.98 1.60
C ALA A 15 13.90 -31.77 1.60
N TRP A 16 12.87 -31.27 2.27
CA TRP A 16 11.53 -31.87 2.25
C TRP A 16 10.93 -31.88 0.84
N PHE A 17 11.00 -30.76 0.12
CA PHE A 17 10.50 -30.65 -1.25
C PHE A 17 11.18 -31.67 -2.18
N GLN A 18 12.50 -31.86 -2.06
CA GLN A 18 13.23 -32.86 -2.84
C GLN A 18 12.76 -34.28 -2.57
N LEU A 19 12.43 -34.63 -1.33
CA LEU A 19 11.88 -35.94 -0.97
C LEU A 19 10.45 -36.10 -1.49
N ALA A 20 9.62 -35.06 -1.35
CA ALA A 20 8.24 -35.05 -1.79
C ALA A 20 8.08 -35.06 -3.32
N SER A 21 9.06 -34.54 -4.06
CA SER A 21 9.03 -34.47 -5.54
C SER A 21 9.59 -35.71 -6.24
N ARG A 22 10.17 -36.68 -5.51
CA ARG A 22 10.66 -37.95 -6.09
C ARG A 22 9.51 -38.88 -6.48
N LYS A 23 9.62 -39.50 -7.66
CA LYS A 23 8.78 -40.63 -8.09
C LYS A 23 9.45 -41.96 -7.67
N ASP A 24 8.98 -42.60 -6.61
CA ASP A 24 9.27 -44.02 -6.36
C ASP A 24 8.08 -44.89 -6.82
N GLY A 25 8.00 -45.12 -8.13
CA GLY A 25 6.92 -45.90 -8.75
C GLY A 25 5.53 -45.29 -8.53
N ASN A 26 4.47 -46.11 -8.64
CA ASN A 26 3.07 -45.70 -8.51
C ASN A 26 2.68 -45.24 -7.08
N LYS A 27 3.61 -45.17 -6.13
CA LYS A 27 3.38 -44.63 -4.79
C LYS A 27 4.06 -43.28 -4.67
N ARG A 28 3.24 -42.23 -4.72
CA ARG A 28 3.69 -40.88 -4.35
C ARG A 28 3.88 -40.81 -2.84
N THR A 29 4.97 -40.19 -2.41
CA THR A 29 5.23 -39.88 -1.01
C THR A 29 4.08 -39.02 -0.49
N GLU A 30 3.32 -39.51 0.49
CA GLU A 30 2.33 -38.68 1.17
C GLU A 30 3.06 -37.48 1.81
N LEU A 31 2.48 -36.28 1.73
CA LEU A 31 3.04 -35.05 2.33
C LEU A 31 2.91 -35.08 3.87
N THR A 32 3.41 -36.12 4.52
CA THR A 32 3.09 -36.46 5.92
C THR A 32 4.10 -35.94 6.95
N ASP A 33 5.26 -35.45 6.51
CA ASP A 33 6.33 -34.95 7.40
C ASP A 33 6.74 -33.50 7.09
N LEU A 34 5.81 -32.56 7.30
CA LEU A 34 6.08 -31.14 7.08
C LEU A 34 7.16 -30.62 8.06
N PRO A 35 8.20 -29.94 7.56
CA PRO A 35 9.17 -29.27 8.42
C PRO A 35 8.48 -28.31 9.39
N VAL A 36 8.79 -28.44 10.66
CA VAL A 36 8.34 -27.48 11.69
C VAL A 36 9.21 -26.24 11.60
N MET A 37 8.60 -25.07 11.46
CA MET A 37 9.30 -23.78 11.48
C MET A 37 9.79 -23.50 12.90
N GLN A 38 11.10 -23.59 13.14
CA GLN A 38 11.65 -23.45 14.48
C GLN A 38 12.16 -22.04 14.77
N ASN A 39 12.55 -21.28 13.74
CA ASN A 39 13.13 -19.96 13.93
C ASN A 39 12.20 -18.82 13.51
N VAL A 40 11.68 -18.08 14.48
CA VAL A 40 10.79 -16.92 14.25
C VAL A 40 11.49 -15.77 13.51
N SER A 41 12.83 -15.73 13.50
CA SER A 41 13.61 -14.67 12.86
C SER A 41 13.94 -14.92 11.38
N SER A 42 13.72 -16.14 10.86
CA SER A 42 13.90 -16.41 9.42
C SER A 42 12.76 -15.79 8.62
N PRO A 43 13.03 -14.99 7.56
CA PRO A 43 11.98 -14.42 6.71
C PRO A 43 11.04 -15.47 6.11
N TYR A 44 11.59 -16.63 5.75
CA TYR A 44 10.80 -17.75 5.22
C TYR A 44 9.88 -18.36 6.28
N ALA A 45 10.40 -18.65 7.47
CA ALA A 45 9.60 -19.16 8.57
C ALA A 45 8.48 -18.19 8.99
N HIS A 46 8.78 -16.88 9.01
CA HIS A 46 7.78 -15.85 9.26
C HIS A 46 6.68 -15.86 8.19
N MET A 47 7.04 -15.96 6.91
CA MET A 47 6.07 -16.05 5.81
C MET A 47 5.15 -17.28 5.97
N VAL A 48 5.70 -18.46 6.27
CA VAL A 48 4.90 -19.68 6.42
C VAL A 48 3.95 -19.58 7.61
N ASN A 49 4.45 -19.09 8.75
CA ASN A 49 3.68 -18.98 9.99
C ASN A 49 2.60 -17.89 9.92
N SER A 50 2.94 -16.69 9.43
CA SER A 50 1.99 -15.57 9.30
C SER A 50 0.82 -15.92 8.39
N HIS A 51 1.08 -16.67 7.32
CA HIS A 51 0.07 -17.03 6.35
C HIS A 51 -0.66 -18.34 6.63
N LYS A 52 -0.17 -19.16 7.58
CA LYS A 52 -0.71 -20.49 7.91
C LYS A 52 -0.85 -21.36 6.66
N LEU A 53 0.25 -21.54 5.95
CA LEU A 53 0.28 -22.30 4.70
C LEU A 53 0.12 -23.81 4.94
N SER A 54 -0.71 -24.45 4.13
CA SER A 54 -0.87 -25.92 4.11
C SER A 54 0.33 -26.62 3.46
N ALA A 55 0.33 -27.96 3.48
CA ALA A 55 1.34 -28.77 2.81
C ALA A 55 1.41 -28.47 1.30
N ASP A 56 0.25 -28.48 0.63
CA ASP A 56 0.14 -28.19 -0.80
C ASP A 56 0.60 -26.75 -1.10
N GLU A 57 0.20 -25.80 -0.25
CA GLU A 57 0.57 -24.39 -0.43
C GLU A 57 2.09 -24.19 -0.32
N ARG A 58 2.74 -24.87 0.64
CA ARG A 58 4.20 -24.84 0.81
C ARG A 58 4.93 -25.53 -0.35
N PHE A 59 4.41 -26.66 -0.83
CA PHE A 59 4.97 -27.36 -1.99
C PHE A 59 4.89 -26.51 -3.25
N ILE A 60 3.72 -25.92 -3.54
CA ILE A 60 3.52 -25.03 -4.69
C ILE A 60 4.44 -23.81 -4.60
N PHE A 61 4.57 -23.21 -3.41
CA PHE A 61 5.49 -22.09 -3.21
C PHE A 61 6.94 -22.49 -3.50
N MET A 62 7.41 -23.63 -2.97
CA MET A 62 8.76 -24.13 -3.24
C MET A 62 8.99 -24.38 -4.73
N LEU A 63 8.01 -25.00 -5.39
CA LEU A 63 8.06 -25.22 -6.83
C LEU A 63 8.21 -23.89 -7.60
N ALA A 64 7.52 -22.83 -7.19
CA ALA A 64 7.63 -21.50 -7.80
C ALA A 64 8.93 -20.73 -7.42
N PHE A 65 9.51 -21.03 -6.25
CA PHE A 65 10.67 -20.33 -5.68
C PHE A 65 12.01 -20.86 -6.23
N LEU A 66 12.13 -22.19 -6.33
CA LEU A 66 13.37 -22.87 -6.72
C LEU A 66 13.98 -22.42 -8.05
N PRO A 67 13.22 -22.09 -9.12
CA PRO A 67 13.81 -21.60 -10.37
C PRO A 67 14.69 -20.36 -10.17
N ALA A 68 14.38 -19.49 -9.20
CA ALA A 68 15.15 -18.28 -8.94
C ALA A 68 16.33 -18.49 -7.96
N PHE A 69 16.28 -19.54 -7.13
CA PHE A 69 17.23 -19.73 -6.02
C PHE A 69 18.13 -20.96 -6.18
N ARG A 70 17.55 -22.10 -6.54
CA ARG A 70 18.23 -23.41 -6.69
C ARG A 70 17.68 -24.15 -7.92
N PRO A 71 17.91 -23.61 -9.13
CA PRO A 71 17.33 -24.15 -10.37
C PRO A 71 17.86 -25.56 -10.69
N ASP A 72 19.05 -25.91 -10.20
CA ASP A 72 19.65 -27.23 -10.32
C ASP A 72 18.74 -28.36 -9.81
N LEU A 73 17.91 -28.07 -8.81
CA LEU A 73 17.01 -29.05 -8.20
C LEU A 73 15.82 -29.43 -9.06
N LEU A 74 15.53 -28.66 -10.11
CA LEU A 74 14.44 -28.92 -11.04
C LEU A 74 14.93 -29.49 -12.39
N ASN A 75 16.24 -29.66 -12.57
CA ASN A 75 16.81 -30.19 -13.81
C ASN A 75 16.37 -31.62 -14.13
N CYS A 76 16.02 -32.43 -13.11
CA CYS A 76 15.48 -33.76 -13.31
C CYS A 76 14.21 -33.78 -14.18
N PHE A 77 13.42 -32.70 -14.17
CA PHE A 77 12.23 -32.55 -15.01
C PHE A 77 12.54 -32.19 -16.47
N LEU A 78 13.75 -31.72 -16.76
CA LEU A 78 14.23 -31.52 -18.14
C LEU A 78 14.76 -32.82 -18.74
N GLU A 79 15.40 -33.66 -17.93
CA GLU A 79 16.01 -34.92 -18.37
C GLU A 79 14.97 -36.02 -18.67
N GLU A 80 13.82 -36.03 -17.98
CA GLU A 80 12.69 -36.94 -18.27
C GLU A 80 12.07 -36.71 -19.67
N SER A 81 12.34 -35.56 -20.32
CA SER A 81 11.71 -35.15 -21.59
C SER A 81 12.41 -35.66 -22.86
N GLY A 82 13.61 -36.24 -22.75
CA GLY A 82 14.44 -36.52 -23.92
C GLY A 82 15.01 -35.25 -24.58
N LYS A 83 15.60 -35.37 -25.77
CA LYS A 83 16.31 -34.28 -26.50
C LYS A 83 15.40 -33.12 -26.97
N ASP A 84 14.11 -33.14 -26.66
CA ASP A 84 13.16 -32.12 -27.11
C ASP A 84 13.15 -30.91 -26.17
N GLU A 85 12.93 -29.72 -26.73
CA GLU A 85 12.91 -28.43 -26.03
C GLU A 85 11.79 -28.27 -24.99
N TYR A 86 10.92 -29.28 -24.84
CA TYR A 86 9.70 -29.24 -24.04
C TYR A 86 9.66 -30.39 -23.03
N ALA A 87 9.22 -30.08 -21.82
CA ALA A 87 8.92 -31.08 -20.82
C ALA A 87 7.69 -31.92 -21.25
N SER A 88 7.60 -33.16 -20.77
CA SER A 88 6.53 -34.09 -21.18
C SER A 88 5.13 -33.47 -20.99
N THR A 89 4.17 -33.79 -21.86
CA THR A 89 2.78 -33.31 -21.73
C THR A 89 2.16 -33.65 -20.37
N ALA A 90 2.62 -34.74 -19.75
CA ALA A 90 2.22 -35.15 -18.42
C ALA A 90 2.76 -34.21 -17.33
N THR A 91 4.08 -33.94 -17.34
CA THR A 91 4.77 -33.11 -16.33
C THR A 91 4.52 -31.62 -16.52
N GLY A 92 4.22 -31.16 -17.74
CA GLY A 92 4.22 -29.73 -18.07
C GLY A 92 5.57 -29.07 -17.80
N GLY A 93 5.59 -27.73 -17.70
CA GLY A 93 6.82 -26.96 -17.53
C GLY A 93 7.32 -26.35 -18.85
N ARG A 94 8.11 -25.28 -18.74
CA ARG A 94 8.69 -24.54 -19.86
C ARG A 94 10.20 -24.42 -19.68
N ARG A 95 10.95 -24.37 -20.78
CA ARG A 95 12.36 -23.99 -20.73
C ARG A 95 12.51 -22.48 -20.72
N GLY A 96 13.25 -21.94 -19.75
CA GLY A 96 13.49 -20.50 -19.66
C GLY A 96 14.34 -20.01 -20.84
N LYS A 97 13.85 -19.00 -21.57
CA LYS A 97 14.53 -18.45 -22.77
C LYS A 97 15.95 -17.92 -22.49
N TYR A 98 16.15 -17.32 -21.32
CA TYR A 98 17.43 -16.71 -20.92
C TYR A 98 18.11 -17.45 -19.76
N HIS A 99 17.30 -18.07 -18.90
CA HIS A 99 17.77 -18.80 -17.72
C HIS A 99 18.25 -20.23 -18.05
N ASN A 100 17.86 -20.80 -19.20
CA ASN A 100 18.13 -22.17 -19.64
C ASN A 100 17.65 -23.30 -18.70
N GLY A 101 17.15 -23.00 -17.50
CA GLY A 101 16.57 -23.95 -16.57
C GLY A 101 15.06 -24.17 -16.74
N PHE A 102 14.51 -25.07 -15.92
CA PHE A 102 13.10 -25.45 -15.91
C PHE A 102 12.24 -24.40 -15.20
N LEU A 103 11.19 -23.95 -15.87
CA LEU A 103 10.14 -23.10 -15.33
C LEU A 103 8.89 -23.95 -15.11
N PRO A 104 8.51 -24.26 -13.86
CA PRO A 104 7.33 -25.05 -13.59
C PRO A 104 6.07 -24.30 -14.01
N THR A 105 5.06 -25.05 -14.42
CA THR A 105 3.72 -24.51 -14.73
C THR A 105 2.69 -25.00 -13.72
N VAL A 106 1.47 -24.49 -13.82
CA VAL A 106 0.35 -25.03 -13.03
C VAL A 106 0.17 -26.53 -13.30
N GLN A 107 0.34 -26.97 -14.56
CA GLN A 107 0.36 -28.39 -14.92
C GLN A 107 1.42 -29.18 -14.13
N THR A 108 2.60 -28.61 -13.90
CA THR A 108 3.65 -29.24 -13.09
C THR A 108 3.22 -29.45 -11.65
N ALA A 109 2.60 -28.45 -11.03
CA ALA A 109 2.06 -28.59 -9.68
C ALA A 109 0.97 -29.67 -9.62
N LEU A 110 0.03 -29.68 -10.58
CA LEU A 110 -1.03 -30.69 -10.68
C LEU A 110 -0.45 -32.10 -10.86
N PHE A 111 0.55 -32.25 -11.72
CA PHE A 111 1.19 -33.53 -11.97
C PHE A 111 1.89 -34.07 -10.71
N LEU A 112 2.62 -33.23 -9.99
CA LEU A 112 3.36 -33.64 -8.80
C LEU A 112 2.45 -33.96 -7.61
N LEU A 113 1.43 -33.12 -7.38
CA LEU A 113 0.57 -33.23 -6.19
C LEU A 113 -0.64 -34.16 -6.38
N ALA A 114 -1.14 -34.32 -7.62
CA ALA A 114 -2.38 -35.03 -7.90
C ALA A 114 -2.23 -36.10 -8.99
N GLY A 115 -1.37 -35.92 -9.98
CA GLY A 115 -1.19 -36.87 -11.09
C GLY A 115 -2.47 -37.11 -11.86
N ASP A 116 -2.89 -38.37 -11.94
CA ASP A 116 -4.06 -38.76 -12.72
C ASP A 116 -5.38 -38.67 -11.92
N ASP A 117 -5.31 -38.41 -10.60
CA ASP A 117 -6.51 -38.19 -9.78
C ASP A 117 -7.16 -36.85 -10.13
N THR A 118 -8.26 -36.92 -10.88
CA THR A 118 -8.96 -35.75 -11.38
C THR A 118 -9.59 -34.91 -10.27
N ALA A 119 -10.09 -35.54 -9.20
CA ALA A 119 -10.68 -34.82 -8.08
C ALA A 119 -9.60 -34.04 -7.33
N ARG A 120 -8.47 -34.70 -7.04
CA ARG A 120 -7.33 -34.05 -6.40
C ARG A 120 -6.72 -32.94 -7.27
N ARG A 121 -6.71 -33.10 -8.60
CA ARG A 121 -6.27 -32.03 -9.52
C ARG A 121 -7.16 -30.78 -9.40
N ALA A 122 -8.47 -30.94 -9.28
CA ALA A 122 -9.37 -29.80 -9.11
C ALA A 122 -9.15 -29.07 -7.77
N GLU A 123 -8.85 -29.81 -6.70
CA GLU A 123 -8.46 -29.23 -5.41
C GLU A 123 -7.16 -28.43 -5.52
N ILE A 124 -6.13 -29.00 -6.13
CA ILE A 124 -4.84 -28.31 -6.30
C ILE A 124 -4.98 -27.08 -7.21
N TRP A 125 -5.80 -27.15 -8.26
CA TRP A 125 -6.10 -26.00 -9.11
C TRP A 125 -6.69 -24.81 -8.33
N SER A 126 -7.47 -25.07 -7.27
CA SER A 126 -8.05 -24.00 -6.44
C SER A 126 -6.99 -23.09 -5.79
N HIS A 127 -5.77 -23.59 -5.56
CA HIS A 127 -4.66 -22.80 -5.03
C HIS A 127 -4.09 -21.78 -6.02
N PHE A 128 -4.43 -21.85 -7.31
CA PHE A 128 -4.01 -20.90 -8.34
C PHE A 128 -5.08 -19.87 -8.70
N GLN A 129 -6.27 -19.96 -8.08
CA GLN A 129 -7.33 -18.98 -8.29
C GLN A 129 -7.02 -17.67 -7.53
N ARG A 130 -7.57 -16.55 -8.03
CA ARG A 130 -7.36 -15.21 -7.42
C ARG A 130 -7.77 -15.12 -5.94
N SER A 131 -8.71 -15.96 -5.51
CA SER A 131 -9.20 -16.06 -4.13
C SER A 131 -8.31 -16.91 -3.21
N SER A 132 -7.33 -17.66 -3.74
CA SER A 132 -6.47 -18.51 -2.94
C SER A 132 -5.51 -17.69 -2.08
N LYS A 133 -5.03 -18.25 -0.97
CA LYS A 133 -4.03 -17.56 -0.13
C LYS A 133 -2.74 -17.26 -0.90
N LEU A 134 -2.29 -18.17 -1.77
CA LEU A 134 -1.03 -18.00 -2.49
C LEU A 134 -1.10 -16.83 -3.47
N VAL A 135 -2.22 -16.65 -4.18
CA VAL A 135 -2.37 -15.59 -5.18
C VAL A 135 -2.83 -14.28 -4.53
N SER A 136 -3.86 -14.32 -3.69
CA SER A 136 -4.41 -13.10 -3.06
C SER A 136 -3.40 -12.38 -2.16
N ARG A 137 -2.46 -13.13 -1.55
CA ARG A 137 -1.40 -12.57 -0.70
C ARG A 137 -0.08 -12.39 -1.43
N GLY A 138 -0.06 -12.54 -2.75
CA GLY A 138 1.13 -12.30 -3.57
C GLY A 138 2.31 -13.21 -3.23
N LEU A 139 2.06 -14.46 -2.86
CA LEU A 139 3.12 -15.44 -2.60
C LEU A 139 3.62 -16.09 -3.89
N ILE A 140 2.73 -16.23 -4.88
CA ILE A 140 3.05 -16.70 -6.24
C ILE A 140 2.36 -15.83 -7.29
N ARG A 141 2.87 -15.87 -8.51
CA ARG A 141 2.22 -15.35 -9.73
C ARG A 141 2.15 -16.46 -10.77
N THR A 142 1.12 -16.39 -11.60
CA THR A 142 0.93 -17.23 -12.79
C THR A 142 1.01 -16.34 -14.03
N ASP A 143 1.89 -16.68 -14.96
CA ASP A 143 2.00 -15.96 -16.22
C ASP A 143 0.77 -16.17 -17.10
N ILE A 144 0.54 -15.26 -18.04
CA ILE A 144 -0.47 -15.43 -19.08
C ILE A 144 0.15 -16.35 -20.14
N PRO A 145 -0.47 -17.51 -20.44
CA PRO A 145 0.00 -18.39 -21.52
C PRO A 145 -0.03 -17.67 -22.87
N ASP A 146 0.81 -18.11 -23.81
CA ASP A 146 0.79 -17.60 -25.18
C ASP A 146 -0.57 -17.91 -25.85
N ASN A 147 -0.94 -17.13 -26.87
CA ASN A 147 -2.26 -17.26 -27.53
C ASN A 147 -2.53 -18.69 -28.02
N GLY A 148 -3.62 -19.29 -27.54
CA GLY A 148 -4.04 -20.66 -27.88
C GLY A 148 -3.56 -21.73 -26.89
N GLU A 149 -2.68 -21.39 -25.94
CA GLU A 149 -2.22 -22.32 -24.92
C GLU A 149 -3.24 -22.49 -23.78
N PRO A 150 -3.33 -23.68 -23.16
CA PRO A 150 -4.18 -23.90 -22.00
C PRO A 150 -3.75 -23.06 -20.79
N LEU A 151 -4.72 -22.68 -19.95
CA LEU A 151 -4.45 -21.98 -18.67
C LEU A 151 -3.47 -22.74 -17.76
N LEU A 152 -3.44 -24.08 -17.84
CA LEU A 152 -2.55 -24.92 -17.05
C LEU A 152 -1.08 -24.82 -17.51
N ALA A 153 -0.82 -24.31 -18.70
CA ALA A 153 0.52 -24.04 -19.22
C ALA A 153 1.14 -22.74 -18.66
N ALA A 154 0.39 -21.98 -17.85
CA ALA A 154 0.90 -20.80 -17.16
C ALA A 154 2.09 -21.16 -16.26
N ALA A 155 3.23 -20.51 -16.48
CA ALA A 155 4.39 -20.65 -15.60
C ALA A 155 4.09 -20.06 -14.23
N ILE A 156 4.60 -20.69 -13.18
CA ILE A 156 4.46 -20.24 -11.79
C ILE A 156 5.79 -19.68 -11.30
N SER A 157 5.75 -18.52 -10.65
CA SER A 157 6.93 -17.83 -10.13
C SER A 157 6.63 -17.11 -8.83
N VAL A 158 7.67 -16.87 -8.03
CA VAL A 158 7.58 -15.99 -6.85
C VAL A 158 7.80 -14.54 -7.30
N PRO A 159 7.01 -13.58 -6.81
CA PRO A 159 7.24 -12.16 -7.09
C PRO A 159 8.64 -11.70 -6.66
N GLU A 160 9.25 -10.84 -7.47
CA GLU A 160 10.62 -10.34 -7.26
C GLU A 160 10.80 -9.64 -5.90
N ASP A 161 9.77 -8.91 -5.45
CA ASP A 161 9.68 -8.28 -4.14
C ASP A 161 9.74 -9.28 -2.98
N LEU A 162 9.01 -10.39 -3.11
CA LEU A 162 9.03 -11.43 -2.11
C LEU A 162 10.37 -12.18 -2.12
N LEU A 163 10.96 -12.41 -3.30
CA LEU A 163 12.31 -12.98 -3.41
C LEU A 163 13.35 -12.11 -2.69
N GLN A 164 13.36 -10.79 -2.93
CA GLN A 164 14.28 -9.89 -2.23
C GLN A 164 14.06 -9.89 -0.72
N LYS A 165 12.80 -9.88 -0.27
CA LYS A 165 12.48 -9.95 1.16
C LYS A 165 12.94 -11.26 1.79
N LEU A 166 12.78 -12.38 1.10
CA LEU A 166 13.18 -13.69 1.58
C LEU A 166 14.69 -13.93 1.55
N LEU A 167 15.41 -13.37 0.58
CA LEU A 167 16.83 -13.63 0.36
C LEU A 167 17.76 -12.56 0.96
N ALA A 168 17.32 -11.30 0.98
CA ALA A 168 18.10 -10.17 1.46
C ALA A 168 17.54 -9.56 2.75
N GLY A 169 16.33 -9.96 3.18
CA GLY A 169 15.68 -9.40 4.37
C GLY A 169 15.25 -7.94 4.17
N GLN A 170 15.32 -7.44 2.94
CA GLN A 170 14.95 -6.08 2.58
C GLN A 170 13.48 -6.07 2.15
N ASP A 171 12.65 -5.30 2.85
CA ASP A 171 11.32 -4.95 2.36
C ASP A 171 11.50 -3.93 1.22
N MET A 172 10.71 -4.02 0.15
CA MET A 172 10.74 -3.02 -0.92
C MET A 172 10.42 -1.61 -0.43
N LEU A 173 9.75 -1.45 0.72
CA LEU A 173 9.61 -0.13 1.37
C LEU A 173 10.96 0.50 1.77
N ASN A 174 12.02 -0.31 1.87
CA ASN A 174 13.38 0.16 2.14
C ASN A 174 14.19 0.36 0.84
N ASP A 175 13.62 0.04 -0.34
CA ASP A 175 14.21 0.41 -1.62
C ASP A 175 14.11 1.94 -1.77
N PRO A 176 15.23 2.67 -1.82
CA PRO A 176 15.22 4.12 -1.96
C PRO A 176 14.47 4.60 -3.21
N ASP A 177 14.41 3.75 -4.25
CA ASP A 177 13.76 4.06 -5.52
C ASP A 177 12.28 3.66 -5.57
N PHE A 178 11.75 2.97 -4.55
CA PHE A 178 10.31 2.68 -4.49
C PHE A 178 9.51 3.95 -4.09
N PRO A 179 8.44 4.30 -4.82
CA PRO A 179 7.81 5.62 -4.70
C PRO A 179 6.80 5.71 -3.55
N VAL A 180 7.07 5.08 -2.41
CA VAL A 180 6.14 5.02 -1.26
C VAL A 180 6.85 5.25 0.05
N GLU A 181 6.20 6.02 0.91
CA GLU A 181 6.55 6.13 2.32
C GLU A 181 5.38 5.67 3.19
N GLU A 182 5.62 4.76 4.14
CA GLU A 182 4.63 4.43 5.16
C GLU A 182 4.53 5.58 6.17
N ILE A 183 3.36 6.21 6.25
CA ILE A 183 3.11 7.34 7.13
C ILE A 183 2.20 6.94 8.30
N SER A 184 2.52 7.45 9.49
CA SER A 184 1.74 7.23 10.70
C SER A 184 1.60 8.52 11.53
N THR A 185 0.78 8.48 12.58
CA THR A 185 0.61 9.60 13.51
C THR A 185 0.42 9.12 14.95
N VAL A 186 1.04 9.85 15.88
CA VAL A 186 0.86 9.66 17.32
C VAL A 186 -0.49 10.22 17.80
N ARG A 187 -1.06 11.21 17.08
CA ARG A 187 -2.35 11.84 17.37
C ARG A 187 -3.48 10.81 17.44
N LYS A 188 -4.52 11.12 18.21
CA LYS A 188 -5.74 10.31 18.31
C LYS A 188 -6.86 10.90 17.44
N TRP A 189 -7.92 10.13 17.25
CA TRP A 189 -9.07 10.57 16.44
C TRP A 189 -9.71 11.84 17.02
N GLU A 190 -9.73 11.95 18.34
CA GLU A 190 -10.31 13.07 19.09
C GLU A 190 -9.51 14.37 18.95
N ASP A 191 -8.26 14.29 18.47
CA ASP A 191 -7.42 15.45 18.20
C ASP A 191 -7.78 16.12 16.86
N LEU A 192 -8.48 15.39 15.97
CA LEU A 192 -8.95 15.93 14.71
C LEU A 192 -10.25 16.70 14.91
N MET A 193 -10.25 17.97 14.52
CA MET A 193 -11.47 18.78 14.52
C MET A 193 -12.11 18.75 13.14
N LEU A 194 -13.24 18.06 13.05
CA LEU A 194 -14.12 18.05 11.89
C LEU A 194 -15.48 18.65 12.27
N THR A 195 -16.13 19.29 11.32
CA THR A 195 -17.56 19.63 11.44
C THR A 195 -18.39 18.34 11.47
N ARG A 196 -19.58 18.37 12.08
CA ARG A 196 -20.51 17.22 12.06
C ARG A 196 -20.79 16.71 10.64
N PHE A 197 -20.81 17.61 9.66
CA PHE A 197 -21.00 17.25 8.26
C PHE A 197 -19.80 16.48 7.69
N GLN A 198 -18.57 16.98 7.91
CA GLN A 198 -17.34 16.28 7.51
C GLN A 198 -17.21 14.93 8.22
N GLU A 199 -17.52 14.85 9.51
CA GLU A 199 -17.54 13.58 10.24
C GLU A 199 -18.53 12.60 9.65
N SER A 200 -19.75 13.05 9.30
CA SER A 200 -20.76 12.22 8.65
C SER A 200 -20.26 11.67 7.31
N LEU A 201 -19.59 12.50 6.49
CA LEU A 201 -18.99 12.07 5.22
C LEU A 201 -17.88 11.05 5.44
N VAL A 202 -16.95 11.29 6.37
CA VAL A 202 -15.87 10.34 6.69
C VAL A 202 -16.44 9.05 7.30
N ASN A 203 -17.56 9.12 8.03
CA ASN A 203 -18.26 7.93 8.50
C ASN A 203 -18.84 7.08 7.36
N GLN A 204 -19.15 7.66 6.20
CA GLN A 204 -19.52 6.86 5.02
C GLN A 204 -18.36 5.98 4.53
N LEU A 205 -17.11 6.45 4.63
CA LEU A 205 -15.93 5.65 4.32
C LEU A 205 -15.82 4.45 5.28
N PHE A 206 -16.02 4.66 6.59
CA PHE A 206 -16.03 3.55 7.55
C PHE A 206 -17.17 2.56 7.31
N ASN A 207 -18.35 3.06 6.96
CA ASN A 207 -19.49 2.21 6.61
C ASN A 207 -19.20 1.36 5.37
N TRP A 208 -18.57 1.93 4.34
CA TRP A 208 -18.13 1.18 3.17
C TRP A 208 -17.18 0.05 3.57
N ILE A 209 -16.11 0.34 4.31
CA ILE A 209 -15.14 -0.68 4.73
C ILE A 209 -15.83 -1.83 5.48
N LYS A 210 -16.74 -1.50 6.39
CA LYS A 210 -17.43 -2.48 7.24
C LYS A 210 -18.39 -3.37 6.45
N HIS A 211 -18.99 -2.85 5.38
CA HIS A 211 -20.11 -3.50 4.69
C HIS A 211 -19.82 -3.91 3.25
N ARG A 212 -18.65 -3.56 2.68
CA ARG A 212 -18.30 -3.82 1.27
C ARG A 212 -18.36 -5.29 0.90
N ASP A 213 -17.86 -6.20 1.74
CA ASP A 213 -17.78 -7.63 1.40
C ASP A 213 -19.19 -8.20 1.30
N LYS A 214 -20.05 -7.89 2.28
CA LYS A 214 -21.47 -8.22 2.25
C LYS A 214 -22.19 -7.62 1.04
N LEU A 215 -21.97 -6.34 0.76
CA LEU A 215 -22.62 -5.65 -0.35
C LEU A 215 -22.23 -6.25 -1.71
N LEU A 216 -20.95 -6.57 -1.91
CA LEU A 216 -20.42 -7.01 -3.19
C LEU A 216 -20.64 -8.51 -3.40
N ASP A 217 -20.47 -9.31 -2.36
CA ASP A 217 -20.51 -10.77 -2.44
C ASP A 217 -21.91 -11.32 -2.13
N GLU A 218 -22.53 -10.96 -0.99
CA GLU A 218 -23.87 -11.46 -0.63
C GLU A 218 -24.97 -10.83 -1.48
N TRP A 219 -24.89 -9.53 -1.76
CA TRP A 219 -25.91 -8.83 -2.55
C TRP A 219 -25.57 -8.78 -4.05
N ASN A 220 -24.48 -9.42 -4.46
CA ASN A 220 -24.07 -9.59 -5.86
C ASN A 220 -23.93 -8.27 -6.63
N MET A 221 -23.49 -7.20 -5.94
CA MET A 221 -23.27 -5.87 -6.53
C MET A 221 -21.88 -5.70 -7.17
N SER A 222 -21.06 -6.75 -7.16
CA SER A 222 -19.73 -6.75 -7.81
C SER A 222 -19.74 -6.44 -9.30
N LYS A 223 -20.88 -6.62 -9.99
CA LYS A 223 -21.02 -6.27 -11.43
C LYS A 223 -21.25 -4.79 -11.69
N THR A 224 -21.72 -4.03 -10.71
CA THR A 224 -22.11 -2.62 -10.86
C THR A 224 -21.30 -1.67 -9.99
N ARG A 225 -20.54 -2.21 -9.02
CA ARG A 225 -19.73 -1.43 -8.08
C ARG A 225 -18.31 -2.01 -8.03
N SER A 226 -17.31 -1.12 -8.11
CA SER A 226 -15.91 -1.49 -7.88
C SER A 226 -15.69 -1.90 -6.43
N ARG A 227 -14.74 -2.84 -6.22
CA ARG A 227 -14.22 -3.20 -4.89
C ARG A 227 -13.36 -2.09 -4.28
N GLY A 228 -12.72 -1.28 -5.14
CA GLY A 228 -11.94 -0.12 -4.72
C GLY A 228 -12.80 1.00 -4.16
N PHE A 229 -12.16 1.91 -3.42
CA PHE A 229 -12.82 3.10 -2.88
C PHE A 229 -11.90 4.31 -3.00
N ILE A 230 -12.34 5.32 -3.74
CA ILE A 230 -11.62 6.55 -3.98
C ILE A 230 -12.31 7.69 -3.21
N ALA A 231 -11.57 8.26 -2.26
CA ALA A 231 -11.96 9.46 -1.54
C ALA A 231 -11.08 10.64 -1.94
N LEU A 232 -11.68 11.82 -2.04
CA LEU A 232 -10.98 13.08 -2.27
C LEU A 232 -11.19 14.01 -1.09
N PHE A 233 -10.09 14.40 -0.46
CA PHE A 233 -10.03 15.41 0.58
C PHE A 233 -9.49 16.69 -0.03
N HIS A 234 -10.32 17.71 -0.19
CA HIS A 234 -9.90 18.96 -0.81
C HIS A 234 -10.14 20.16 0.09
N GLY A 235 -9.34 21.20 -0.06
CA GLY A 235 -9.45 22.41 0.76
C GLY A 235 -8.11 23.09 0.94
N LEU A 236 -8.08 24.15 1.73
CA LEU A 236 -6.86 24.95 1.90
C LEU A 236 -5.74 24.16 2.59
N PRO A 237 -4.46 24.49 2.33
CA PRO A 237 -3.33 23.87 3.01
C PRO A 237 -3.44 24.07 4.54
N GLY A 238 -2.91 23.12 5.31
CA GLY A 238 -2.93 23.19 6.78
C GLY A 238 -4.27 22.88 7.47
N THR A 239 -5.31 22.47 6.72
CA THR A 239 -6.65 22.13 7.27
C THR A 239 -6.80 20.68 7.76
N GLY A 240 -5.73 19.89 7.78
CA GLY A 240 -5.73 18.52 8.34
C GLY A 240 -6.11 17.39 7.38
N LYS A 241 -6.05 17.61 6.05
CA LYS A 241 -6.35 16.57 5.03
C LYS A 241 -5.48 15.32 5.19
N THR A 242 -4.15 15.49 5.17
CA THR A 242 -3.18 14.39 5.34
C THR A 242 -3.27 13.77 6.73
N LEU A 243 -3.50 14.57 7.78
CA LEU A 243 -3.72 14.07 9.14
C LEU A 243 -4.96 13.16 9.22
N THR A 244 -6.05 13.55 8.55
CA THR A 244 -7.29 12.76 8.49
C THR A 244 -7.03 11.39 7.85
N ALA A 245 -6.26 11.33 6.76
CA ALA A 245 -5.89 10.07 6.13
C ALA A 245 -5.09 9.14 7.08
N LYS A 246 -4.09 9.69 7.78
CA LYS A 246 -3.31 8.94 8.79
C LYS A 246 -4.20 8.39 9.92
N LEU A 247 -5.13 9.22 10.40
CA LEU A 247 -6.05 8.84 11.48
C LEU A 247 -7.09 7.81 11.03
N ILE A 248 -7.56 7.87 9.78
CA ILE A 248 -8.42 6.83 9.20
C ILE A 248 -7.69 5.49 9.22
N GLY A 249 -6.46 5.43 8.69
CA GLY A 249 -5.62 4.22 8.70
C GLY A 249 -5.46 3.66 10.11
N LYS A 250 -5.12 4.51 11.08
CA LYS A 250 -5.01 4.12 12.51
C LYS A 250 -6.33 3.56 13.07
N LYS A 251 -7.46 4.20 12.77
CA LYS A 251 -8.79 3.79 13.27
C LYS A 251 -9.26 2.45 12.71
N ILE A 252 -8.86 2.10 11.48
CA ILE A 252 -9.20 0.82 10.85
C ILE A 252 -8.06 -0.21 10.88
N ASN A 253 -6.98 0.09 11.62
CA ASN A 253 -5.78 -0.74 11.73
C ASN A 253 -5.17 -1.12 10.38
N LYS A 254 -5.07 -0.16 9.45
CA LYS A 254 -4.42 -0.31 8.15
C LYS A 254 -3.23 0.63 8.01
N LYS A 255 -2.22 0.16 7.28
CA LYS A 255 -1.08 0.98 6.87
C LYS A 255 -1.55 2.09 5.92
N VAL A 256 -0.84 3.21 5.93
CA VAL A 256 -1.07 4.31 4.99
C VAL A 256 0.21 4.56 4.22
N TYR A 257 0.14 4.34 2.91
CA TYR A 257 1.23 4.49 1.96
C TYR A 257 1.08 5.83 1.25
N ARG A 258 1.93 6.79 1.61
CA ARG A 258 2.04 8.06 0.90
C ARG A 258 2.83 7.85 -0.37
N VAL A 259 2.20 8.09 -1.51
CA VAL A 259 2.80 7.93 -2.82
C VAL A 259 3.55 9.20 -3.22
N ASP A 260 4.84 9.06 -3.52
CA ASP A 260 5.64 10.14 -4.09
C ASP A 260 5.53 10.12 -5.62
N LEU A 261 4.64 10.97 -6.12
CA LEU A 261 4.34 11.08 -7.55
C LEU A 261 5.52 11.58 -8.37
N SER A 262 6.39 12.40 -7.79
CA SER A 262 7.58 12.89 -8.47
C SER A 262 8.51 11.73 -8.82
N ARG A 263 8.62 10.72 -7.94
CA ARG A 263 9.42 9.51 -8.17
C ARG A 263 8.79 8.54 -9.15
N ILE A 264 7.45 8.50 -9.22
CA ILE A 264 6.74 7.68 -10.21
C ILE A 264 7.04 8.16 -11.63
N ILE A 265 7.08 9.47 -11.85
CA ILE A 265 7.12 10.06 -13.20
C ILE A 265 8.57 10.25 -13.72
N SER A 266 9.60 10.27 -12.85
CA SER A 266 10.85 10.98 -13.16
C SER A 266 12.06 10.19 -13.67
N LYS A 267 12.04 8.85 -13.85
CA LYS A 267 13.30 8.15 -14.19
C LYS A 267 13.39 7.52 -15.58
N TYR A 268 12.37 6.83 -16.09
CA TYR A 268 12.46 6.18 -17.40
C TYR A 268 11.08 6.01 -18.06
N ILE A 269 10.94 6.43 -19.33
CA ILE A 269 9.74 6.21 -20.15
C ILE A 269 9.49 4.69 -20.25
N GLY A 270 8.35 4.20 -19.76
CA GLY A 270 7.97 2.78 -19.74
C GLY A 270 8.21 2.03 -18.43
N GLU A 271 9.03 2.54 -17.49
CA GLU A 271 9.13 1.95 -16.14
C GLU A 271 8.00 2.38 -15.21
N THR A 272 7.37 3.50 -15.52
CA THR A 272 6.27 4.11 -14.74
C THR A 272 5.07 3.17 -14.62
N GLU A 273 4.61 2.54 -15.71
CA GLU A 273 3.51 1.56 -15.66
C GLU A 273 3.84 0.35 -14.77
N LYS A 274 5.09 -0.15 -14.84
CA LYS A 274 5.58 -1.23 -13.99
C LYS A 274 5.64 -0.79 -12.53
N ASN A 275 6.04 0.44 -12.25
CA ASN A 275 6.08 1.02 -10.90
C ASN A 275 4.68 1.19 -10.31
N ILE A 276 3.73 1.70 -11.09
CA ILE A 276 2.33 1.86 -10.69
C ILE A 276 1.69 0.49 -10.45
N SER A 277 1.88 -0.46 -11.36
CA SER A 277 1.37 -1.83 -11.20
C SER A 277 1.95 -2.50 -9.94
N ARG A 278 3.27 -2.34 -9.69
CA ARG A 278 3.93 -2.83 -8.48
C ARG A 278 3.38 -2.15 -7.22
N LEU A 279 3.20 -0.83 -7.24
CA LEU A 279 2.61 -0.05 -6.16
C LEU A 279 1.22 -0.56 -5.78
N LEU A 280 0.33 -0.69 -6.77
CA LEU A 280 -1.05 -1.12 -6.55
C LEU A 280 -1.11 -2.58 -6.06
N ALA A 281 -0.26 -3.45 -6.60
CA ALA A 281 -0.16 -4.84 -6.14
C ALA A 281 0.32 -4.93 -4.69
N ARG A 282 1.33 -4.13 -4.32
CA ARG A 282 1.87 -4.08 -2.95
C ARG A 282 0.83 -3.55 -1.96
N ALA A 283 0.17 -2.45 -2.30
CA ALA A 283 -0.90 -1.89 -1.47
C ALA A 283 -2.04 -2.89 -1.26
N LYS A 284 -2.39 -3.66 -2.30
CA LYS A 284 -3.40 -4.73 -2.20
C LYS A 284 -2.94 -5.86 -1.28
N GLN A 285 -1.69 -6.30 -1.42
CA GLN A 285 -1.12 -7.36 -0.59
C GLN A 285 -1.11 -6.98 0.89
N ASP A 286 -0.75 -5.74 1.20
CA ASP A 286 -0.67 -5.23 2.58
C ASP A 286 -2.02 -4.75 3.11
N ASP A 287 -3.09 -4.80 2.31
CA ASP A 287 -4.39 -4.17 2.56
C ASP A 287 -4.24 -2.72 3.06
N ALA A 288 -3.35 -1.97 2.41
CA ALA A 288 -2.96 -0.62 2.78
C ALA A 288 -3.82 0.45 2.09
N ILE A 289 -3.95 1.61 2.74
CA ILE A 289 -4.51 2.82 2.13
C ILE A 289 -3.42 3.49 1.29
N LEU A 290 -3.71 3.77 0.03
CA LEU A 290 -2.88 4.62 -0.82
C LEU A 290 -3.28 6.07 -0.65
N LEU A 291 -2.36 6.90 -0.17
CA LEU A 291 -2.51 8.35 -0.09
C LEU A 291 -1.72 9.00 -1.22
N PHE A 292 -2.41 9.68 -2.13
CA PHE A 292 -1.79 10.59 -3.07
C PHE A 292 -1.93 12.01 -2.54
N ASP A 293 -0.84 12.54 -1.99
CA ASP A 293 -0.80 13.92 -1.48
C ASP A 293 -0.62 14.90 -2.66
N GLU A 294 -1.19 16.10 -2.54
CA GLU A 294 -1.07 17.17 -3.56
C GLU A 294 -1.47 16.72 -4.97
N ALA A 295 -2.57 15.97 -5.06
CA ALA A 295 -3.01 15.37 -6.30
C ALA A 295 -3.35 16.41 -7.39
N ASP A 296 -3.51 17.70 -7.05
CA ASP A 296 -3.56 18.77 -8.05
C ASP A 296 -2.34 18.84 -8.96
N ALA A 297 -1.18 18.32 -8.55
CA ALA A 297 -0.03 18.16 -9.45
C ALA A 297 -0.28 17.12 -10.57
N LEU A 298 -1.10 16.11 -10.31
CA LEU A 298 -1.55 15.15 -11.34
C LEU A 298 -2.71 15.68 -12.15
N PHE A 299 -3.58 16.42 -11.49
CA PHE A 299 -4.86 16.81 -12.03
C PHE A 299 -4.87 18.21 -12.63
N GLY A 300 -3.78 18.96 -12.56
CA GLY A 300 -3.66 20.28 -13.18
C GLY A 300 -4.14 20.25 -14.63
N ARG A 301 -4.86 21.30 -15.05
CA ARG A 301 -5.33 21.43 -16.45
C ARG A 301 -4.17 21.10 -17.38
N ARG A 302 -4.35 20.08 -18.22
CA ARG A 302 -3.36 19.58 -19.19
C ARG A 302 -2.49 20.73 -19.65
N THR A 303 -1.19 20.68 -19.36
CA THR A 303 -0.25 21.68 -19.86
C THR A 303 -0.44 21.73 -21.38
N PRO A 304 -0.67 22.90 -21.99
CA PRO A 304 -0.77 22.99 -23.44
C PRO A 304 0.48 22.34 -24.01
N VAL A 305 0.27 21.35 -24.89
CA VAL A 305 1.33 20.48 -25.39
C VAL A 305 2.32 21.33 -26.19
N GLN A 306 3.46 21.67 -25.57
CA GLN A 306 4.54 22.41 -26.22
C GLN A 306 5.70 21.49 -26.61
N SER A 307 5.85 20.35 -25.93
CA SER A 307 6.91 19.37 -26.21
C SER A 307 6.39 17.93 -26.30
N ALA A 308 7.21 17.03 -26.86
CA ALA A 308 6.94 15.59 -26.83
C ALA A 308 6.93 15.04 -25.39
N HIS A 309 7.73 15.62 -24.49
CA HIS A 309 7.81 15.22 -23.08
C HIS A 309 6.48 15.44 -22.34
N ASP A 310 5.77 16.54 -22.64
CA ASP A 310 4.47 16.84 -22.05
C ASP A 310 3.39 15.83 -22.48
N ARG A 311 3.48 15.30 -23.72
CA ARG A 311 2.55 14.26 -24.19
C ARG A 311 2.73 12.96 -23.40
N TYR A 312 3.98 12.55 -23.18
CA TYR A 312 4.28 11.34 -22.42
C TYR A 312 3.86 11.47 -20.95
N ALA A 313 4.13 12.61 -20.31
CA ALA A 313 3.69 12.84 -18.92
C ALA A 313 2.15 12.76 -18.77
N ASN A 314 1.40 13.34 -19.72
CA ASN A 314 -0.06 13.26 -19.71
C ASN A 314 -0.58 11.82 -19.90
N GLN A 315 0.11 11.01 -20.71
CA GLN A 315 -0.26 9.60 -20.92
C GLN A 315 -0.02 8.76 -19.67
N GLU A 316 1.11 8.95 -18.98
CA GLU A 316 1.42 8.26 -17.72
C GLU A 316 0.43 8.62 -16.60
N ILE A 317 0.02 9.89 -16.52
CA ILE A 317 -1.03 10.33 -15.59
C ILE A 317 -2.36 9.66 -15.94
N ALA A 318 -2.74 9.63 -17.22
CA ALA A 318 -3.97 8.96 -17.65
C ALA A 318 -3.97 7.47 -17.29
N TYR A 319 -2.83 6.79 -17.47
CA TYR A 319 -2.63 5.42 -17.06
C TYR A 319 -2.76 5.25 -15.54
N LEU A 320 -2.10 6.10 -14.74
CA LEU A 320 -2.21 6.07 -13.27
C LEU A 320 -3.66 6.18 -12.81
N LEU A 321 -4.43 7.12 -13.39
CA LEU A 321 -5.83 7.33 -13.02
C LEU A 321 -6.70 6.13 -13.36
N GLN A 322 -6.49 5.53 -14.54
CA GLN A 322 -7.19 4.30 -14.93
C GLN A 322 -6.81 3.13 -14.02
N ALA A 323 -5.52 2.95 -13.73
CA ALA A 323 -5.04 1.89 -12.86
C ALA A 323 -5.56 2.04 -11.42
N VAL A 324 -5.69 3.27 -10.92
CA VAL A 324 -6.32 3.58 -9.63
C VAL A 324 -7.81 3.25 -9.65
N GLU A 325 -8.52 3.59 -10.73
CA GLU A 325 -9.94 3.27 -10.92
C GLU A 325 -10.22 1.76 -10.92
N ASP A 326 -9.39 1.02 -11.66
CA ASP A 326 -9.51 -0.44 -11.81
C ASP A 326 -9.02 -1.21 -10.56
N SER A 327 -8.33 -0.53 -9.64
CA SER A 327 -7.78 -1.15 -8.44
C SER A 327 -8.86 -1.48 -7.40
N GLU A 328 -8.64 -2.55 -6.65
CA GLU A 328 -9.45 -2.91 -5.47
C GLU A 328 -8.98 -2.18 -4.20
N ASN A 329 -8.03 -1.25 -4.33
CA ASN A 329 -7.40 -0.57 -3.21
C ASN A 329 -8.28 0.55 -2.66
N MET A 330 -8.05 0.90 -1.39
CA MET A 330 -8.56 2.15 -0.82
C MET A 330 -7.58 3.27 -1.17
N VAL A 331 -8.08 4.29 -1.86
CA VAL A 331 -7.31 5.43 -2.34
C VAL A 331 -7.87 6.71 -1.74
N ILE A 332 -7.01 7.48 -1.09
CA ILE A 332 -7.29 8.82 -0.61
C ILE A 332 -6.45 9.80 -1.42
N LEU A 333 -7.10 10.77 -2.03
CA LEU A 333 -6.48 11.86 -2.75
C LEU A 333 -6.60 13.11 -1.90
N THR A 334 -5.53 13.89 -1.74
CA THR A 334 -5.64 15.23 -1.18
C THR A 334 -5.41 16.26 -2.28
N SER A 335 -6.09 17.39 -2.22
CA SER A 335 -5.81 18.48 -3.16
C SER A 335 -6.11 19.85 -2.56
N ASN A 336 -5.33 20.85 -2.98
CA ASN A 336 -5.63 22.25 -2.69
C ASN A 336 -6.53 22.89 -3.76
N LEU A 337 -6.57 22.32 -4.98
CA LEU A 337 -7.22 22.89 -6.15
C LEU A 337 -8.27 21.94 -6.73
N PHE A 338 -9.46 21.90 -6.10
CA PHE A 338 -10.57 21.04 -6.55
C PHE A 338 -10.99 21.29 -8.00
N ASP A 339 -11.05 22.56 -8.41
CA ASP A 339 -11.49 22.96 -9.76
C ASP A 339 -10.56 22.50 -10.88
N ASN A 340 -9.34 22.10 -10.53
CA ASN A 340 -8.40 21.55 -11.50
C ASN A 340 -8.69 20.09 -11.81
N ILE A 341 -9.39 19.36 -10.94
CA ILE A 341 -9.61 17.92 -11.10
C ILE A 341 -10.36 17.60 -12.39
N ASP A 342 -9.80 16.66 -13.16
CA ASP A 342 -10.40 16.20 -14.41
C ASP A 342 -11.84 15.74 -14.18
N LYS A 343 -12.77 16.27 -14.98
CA LYS A 343 -14.21 16.02 -14.81
C LYS A 343 -14.59 14.55 -15.01
N ALA A 344 -13.87 13.81 -15.86
CA ALA A 344 -14.14 12.41 -16.08
C ALA A 344 -13.65 11.56 -14.90
N PHE A 345 -12.52 11.91 -14.31
CA PHE A 345 -12.04 11.28 -13.08
C PHE A 345 -12.92 11.62 -11.86
N ALA A 346 -13.33 12.89 -11.72
CA ALA A 346 -14.18 13.34 -10.61
C ALA A 346 -15.49 12.54 -10.48
N ARG A 347 -16.04 12.04 -11.59
CA ARG A 347 -17.26 11.19 -11.62
C ARG A 347 -17.07 9.81 -10.96
N ARG A 348 -15.83 9.35 -10.80
CA ARG A 348 -15.49 8.04 -10.21
C ARG A 348 -15.15 8.11 -8.73
N ILE A 349 -14.91 9.32 -8.23
CA ILE A 349 -14.66 9.56 -6.80
C ILE A 349 -15.96 9.29 -6.05
N GLN A 350 -15.94 8.31 -5.14
CA GLN A 350 -17.12 7.90 -4.39
C GLN A 350 -17.40 8.84 -3.21
N LEU A 351 -16.37 9.48 -2.65
CA LEU A 351 -16.50 10.37 -1.51
C LEU A 351 -15.67 11.65 -1.72
N VAL A 352 -16.31 12.80 -1.62
CA VAL A 352 -15.65 14.11 -1.66
C VAL A 352 -15.87 14.80 -0.32
N VAL A 353 -14.78 15.12 0.38
CA VAL A 353 -14.80 15.84 1.66
C VAL A 353 -14.08 17.16 1.49
N GLN A 354 -14.81 18.25 1.67
CA GLN A 354 -14.26 19.60 1.63
C GLN A 354 -13.84 20.05 3.03
N PHE A 355 -12.57 20.42 3.17
CA PHE A 355 -11.96 20.98 4.38
C PHE A 355 -11.99 22.50 4.28
N HIS A 356 -12.56 23.15 5.29
CA HIS A 356 -12.72 24.60 5.37
C HIS A 356 -11.83 25.14 6.49
N HIS A 357 -11.67 26.46 6.55
CA HIS A 357 -11.21 27.10 7.78
C HIS A 357 -12.17 26.80 8.93
N PHE A 358 -11.61 26.72 10.13
CA PHE A 358 -12.40 26.74 11.36
C PHE A 358 -13.17 28.04 11.46
N ASN A 359 -14.39 27.99 11.98
CA ASN A 359 -15.11 29.19 12.40
C ASN A 359 -14.50 29.78 13.69
N GLU A 360 -15.02 30.92 14.16
CA GLU A 360 -14.49 31.61 15.35
C GLU A 360 -14.48 30.71 16.59
N GLU A 361 -15.58 30.01 16.87
CA GLU A 361 -15.72 29.11 18.02
C GLU A 361 -14.76 27.91 17.94
N GLN A 362 -14.59 27.34 16.74
CA GLN A 362 -13.67 26.23 16.50
C GLN A 362 -12.21 26.66 16.66
N ARG A 363 -11.85 27.87 16.20
CA ARG A 363 -10.49 28.42 16.42
C ARG A 363 -10.25 28.67 17.90
N GLU A 364 -11.20 29.27 18.60
CA GLU A 364 -11.12 29.48 20.06
C GLU A 364 -10.87 28.16 20.80
N TYR A 365 -11.67 27.13 20.48
CA TYR A 365 -11.55 25.82 21.08
C TYR A 365 -10.22 25.14 20.73
N PHE A 366 -9.78 25.21 19.47
CA PHE A 366 -8.50 24.65 19.05
C PHE A 366 -7.33 25.31 19.79
N TRP A 367 -7.29 26.64 19.83
CA TRP A 367 -6.29 27.40 20.58
C TRP A 367 -6.16 26.94 22.04
N LYS A 368 -7.28 26.82 22.75
CA LYS A 368 -7.30 26.34 24.15
C LYS A 368 -6.76 24.92 24.30
N LYS A 369 -7.06 24.05 23.33
CA LYS A 369 -6.67 22.63 23.36
C LYS A 369 -5.23 22.39 22.89
N SER A 370 -4.64 23.30 22.12
CA SER A 370 -3.31 23.11 21.53
C SER A 370 -2.17 23.19 22.54
N PHE A 371 -2.38 23.81 23.71
CA PHE A 371 -1.36 23.92 24.75
C PHE A 371 -1.30 22.68 25.66
N PRO A 372 -0.11 22.30 26.13
CA PRO A 372 0.07 21.19 27.07
C PRO A 372 -0.48 21.55 28.46
N ALA A 373 -0.83 20.55 29.27
CA ALA A 373 -1.49 20.73 30.55
C ALA A 373 -0.63 21.47 31.61
N GLU A 374 0.68 21.48 31.40
CA GLU A 374 1.68 22.15 32.25
C GLU A 374 1.65 23.68 32.12
N VAL A 375 1.09 24.20 31.02
CA VAL A 375 0.99 25.65 30.78
C VAL A 375 -0.22 26.21 31.53
N LYS A 376 0.05 27.11 32.47
CA LYS A 376 -0.99 27.85 33.19
C LYS A 376 -1.51 28.98 32.32
N MET A 377 -2.83 29.06 32.15
CA MET A 377 -3.48 30.13 31.39
C MET A 377 -3.82 31.28 32.32
N ALA A 378 -3.25 32.46 32.08
CA ALA A 378 -3.63 33.65 32.82
C ALA A 378 -5.07 34.08 32.48
N ALA A 379 -5.72 34.74 33.45
CA ALA A 379 -7.11 35.19 33.30
C ALA A 379 -7.29 36.37 32.34
N ASP A 380 -6.19 37.01 31.93
CA ASP A 380 -6.18 38.15 30.99
C ASP A 380 -6.34 37.73 29.52
N ILE A 381 -6.28 36.43 29.21
CA ILE A 381 -6.38 35.93 27.84
C ILE A 381 -7.82 36.05 27.32
N ASP A 382 -7.98 36.86 26.27
CA ASP A 382 -9.23 36.99 25.54
C ASP A 382 -9.28 36.00 24.35
N TRP A 383 -9.69 34.77 24.67
CA TRP A 383 -9.81 33.70 23.68
C TRP A 383 -10.82 34.01 22.58
N ASN A 384 -11.91 34.72 22.90
CA ASN A 384 -12.92 35.10 21.91
C ASN A 384 -12.32 36.04 20.87
N LYS A 385 -11.57 37.05 21.32
CA LYS A 385 -10.82 37.94 20.43
C LYS A 385 -9.79 37.18 19.62
N VAL A 386 -9.05 36.25 20.22
CA VAL A 386 -8.06 35.44 19.48
C VAL A 386 -8.72 34.62 18.37
N GLY A 387 -9.82 33.94 18.69
CA GLY A 387 -10.61 33.17 17.72
C GLY A 387 -11.19 34.03 16.61
N ARG A 388 -11.61 35.27 16.90
CA ARG A 388 -12.19 36.19 15.91
C ARG A 388 -11.14 36.87 15.02
N VAL A 389 -10.05 37.37 15.60
CA VAL A 389 -9.07 38.24 14.93
C VAL A 389 -8.08 37.43 14.10
N TYR A 390 -7.60 36.30 14.62
CA TYR A 390 -6.56 35.51 13.96
C TYR A 390 -7.18 34.38 13.13
N LEU A 391 -7.36 34.63 11.83
CA LEU A 391 -7.94 33.68 10.86
C LEU A 391 -6.94 32.59 10.41
N LEU A 392 -6.32 31.93 11.38
CA LEU A 392 -5.28 30.93 11.14
C LEU A 392 -5.86 29.54 10.85
N THR A 393 -5.13 28.75 10.05
CA THR A 393 -5.39 27.32 9.88
C THR A 393 -4.94 26.52 11.10
N PRO A 394 -5.43 25.28 11.29
CA PRO A 394 -4.98 24.42 12.39
C PRO A 394 -3.46 24.26 12.45
N ASP A 395 -2.83 24.04 11.31
CA ASP A 395 -1.36 23.94 11.19
C ASP A 395 -0.64 25.24 11.59
N GLN A 396 -1.16 26.40 11.17
CA GLN A 396 -0.63 27.69 11.57
C GLN A 396 -0.80 27.96 13.08
N ILE A 397 -1.88 27.48 13.70
CA ILE A 397 -2.07 27.57 15.16
C ILE A 397 -1.07 26.67 15.88
N GLU A 398 -0.90 25.41 15.46
CA GLU A 398 0.09 24.51 16.08
C GLU A 398 1.50 25.09 15.99
N GLU A 399 1.87 25.68 14.85
CA GLU A 399 3.17 26.34 14.72
C GLU A 399 3.28 27.57 15.62
N SER A 400 2.24 28.40 15.71
CA SER A 400 2.21 29.56 16.61
C SER A 400 2.38 29.13 18.08
N VAL A 401 1.69 28.05 18.49
CA VAL A 401 1.84 27.45 19.82
C VAL A 401 3.26 26.99 20.06
N ARG A 402 3.92 26.38 19.07
CA ARG A 402 5.33 25.99 19.18
C ARG A 402 6.24 27.19 19.47
N PHE A 403 6.07 28.31 18.75
CA PHE A 403 6.81 29.55 19.01
C PHE A 403 6.54 30.10 20.42
N ILE A 404 5.26 30.14 20.83
CA ILE A 404 4.87 30.61 22.16
C ILE A 404 5.54 29.77 23.25
N LEU A 405 5.51 28.45 23.14
CA LEU A 405 6.12 27.54 24.11
C LEU A 405 7.64 27.73 24.20
N LEU A 406 8.32 27.91 23.07
CA LEU A 406 9.75 28.18 23.05
C LEU A 406 10.09 29.51 23.73
N ASN A 407 9.33 30.57 23.45
CA ASN A 407 9.50 31.88 24.09
C ASN A 407 9.21 31.83 25.59
N MET A 408 8.23 31.03 26.02
CA MET A 408 7.94 30.82 27.45
C MET A 408 9.09 30.13 28.16
N LEU A 409 9.68 29.10 27.54
CA LEU A 409 10.85 28.40 28.07
C LEU A 409 12.07 29.32 28.15
N GLU A 410 12.32 30.15 27.13
CA GLU A 410 13.41 31.13 27.14
C GLU A 410 13.24 32.17 28.26
N LYS A 411 12.01 32.65 28.47
CA LYS A 411 11.66 33.57 29.56
C LYS A 411 11.51 32.89 30.92
N ASN A 412 11.75 31.58 31.03
CA ASN A 412 11.58 30.76 32.24
C ASN A 412 10.20 30.93 32.91
N THR A 413 9.13 31.07 32.13
CA THR A 413 7.75 31.19 32.62
C THR A 413 6.94 29.96 32.27
N SER A 414 6.08 29.53 33.20
CA SER A 414 5.07 28.48 32.98
C SER A 414 3.66 29.04 32.81
N GLU A 415 3.50 30.36 32.86
CA GLU A 415 2.21 31.05 32.72
C GLU A 415 2.15 31.80 31.38
N LEU A 416 1.13 31.48 30.60
CA LEU A 416 0.81 32.14 29.34
C LEU A 416 -0.06 33.37 29.64
N THR A 417 0.39 34.54 29.21
CA THR A 417 -0.37 35.81 29.27
C THR A 417 -0.86 36.22 27.89
N GLN A 418 -1.82 37.13 27.82
CA GLN A 418 -2.28 37.68 26.53
C GLN A 418 -1.13 38.28 25.72
N ALA A 419 -0.18 38.95 26.38
CA ALA A 419 0.98 39.56 25.73
C ALA A 419 1.88 38.52 25.05
N LEU A 420 2.22 37.42 25.74
CA LEU A 420 3.05 36.34 25.19
C LEU A 420 2.35 35.60 24.05
N LEU A 421 1.03 35.41 24.16
CA LEU A 421 0.21 34.81 23.11
C LEU A 421 0.27 35.64 21.82
N VAL A 422 0.02 36.96 21.92
CA VAL A 422 0.07 37.86 20.76
C VAL A 422 1.47 37.95 20.17
N GLU A 423 2.50 38.12 21.01
CA GLU A 423 3.90 38.16 20.58
C GLU A 423 4.29 36.90 19.80
N GLY A 424 3.90 35.72 20.27
CA GLY A 424 4.20 34.47 19.57
C GLY A 424 3.41 34.28 18.27
N ILE A 425 2.14 34.69 18.23
CA ILE A 425 1.33 34.68 17.00
C ILE A 425 1.99 35.57 15.95
N GLU A 426 2.33 36.81 16.30
CA GLU A 426 2.95 37.77 15.38
C GLU A 426 4.33 37.27 14.92
N THR A 427 5.16 36.78 15.84
CA THR A 427 6.50 36.24 15.52
C THR A 427 6.40 35.07 14.53
N SER A 428 5.48 34.14 14.75
CA SER A 428 5.27 33.01 13.85
C SER A 428 4.76 33.46 12.47
N SER A 429 3.89 34.48 12.41
CA SER A 429 3.42 35.09 11.16
C SER A 429 4.57 35.73 10.38
N TRP A 430 5.44 36.48 11.08
CA TRP A 430 6.64 37.07 10.50
C TRP A 430 7.59 36.01 9.94
N ALA A 431 7.80 34.91 10.68
CA ALA A 431 8.64 33.80 10.23
C ALA A 431 8.10 33.13 8.95
N ARG A 432 6.78 33.16 8.73
CA ARG A 432 6.12 32.69 7.49
C ARG A 432 6.16 33.70 6.34
N GLY A 433 6.67 34.92 6.55
CA GLY A 433 6.63 36.00 5.56
C GLY A 433 5.24 36.62 5.37
N GLU A 434 4.30 36.36 6.28
CA GLU A 434 2.97 36.95 6.29
C GLU A 434 3.02 38.28 7.07
N LYS A 435 2.72 39.41 6.42
CA LYS A 435 2.67 40.71 7.12
C LYS A 435 1.54 40.71 8.16
N PRO A 436 1.78 41.13 9.42
CA PRO A 436 0.75 41.19 10.48
C PRO A 436 -0.39 42.20 10.21
N SER A 437 -0.33 42.96 9.12
CA SER A 437 -1.19 44.13 8.87
C SER A 437 -2.57 43.82 8.29
N MET A 438 -3.13 42.62 8.50
CA MET A 438 -4.48 42.27 8.02
C MET A 438 -5.52 42.06 9.13
N TRP A 439 -5.20 42.37 10.39
CA TRP A 439 -6.08 42.03 11.52
C TRP A 439 -6.53 43.24 12.37
N ALA A 440 -6.53 44.44 11.78
CA ALA A 440 -7.09 45.65 12.38
C ALA A 440 -8.55 45.87 11.97
#